data_AF-A0A0L7L939-F1
#
_entry.id   AF-A0A0L7L939-F1
#
_cell.length_a   1.000
_cell.length_b   1.000
_cell.length_c   1.000
_cell.angle_alpha   90.00
_cell.angle_beta   90.00
_cell.angle_gamma   90.00
#
_symmetry.space_group_name_H-M   'P 1'
#
loop_
_entity.id
_entity.type
_entity.pdbx_description
1 polymer ?
#
loop_
_entity_poly.entity_id
_entity_poly.type
_entity_poly.pdbx_seq_one_letter_code
_entity_poly.pdbx_strand_id
1 'polypeptide(L)'
;FALLERKHGGRERAEALFEQVLAIYPQRVDVCSTYVDMLLKDGDTEQVRQVLDRMTSLQLPARKMKMLYKKWIEVEEKLGDEAQVENIRQRAM
;
A
#
# COMPACT_ATOMS: atom_id res chain seq x y z
N PHE A 1 7.25 22.69 -20.61
CA PHE A 1 7.89 21.55 -19.93
C PHE A 1 7.82 21.60 -18.40
N ALA A 2 7.77 22.76 -17.74
CA ALA A 2 7.83 22.85 -16.27
C ALA A 2 6.49 22.75 -15.47
N LEU A 3 5.34 22.59 -16.13
CA LEU A 3 4.04 22.53 -15.45
C LEU A 3 3.52 21.10 -15.21
N LEU A 4 4.09 20.09 -15.89
CA LEU A 4 3.72 18.68 -15.69
C LEU A 4 4.39 18.08 -14.46
N GLU A 5 5.60 18.53 -14.11
CA GLU A 5 6.32 18.08 -12.91
C GLU A 5 5.68 18.56 -11.59
N ARG A 6 4.88 19.64 -11.62
CA ARG A 6 4.37 20.24 -10.37
C ARG A 6 3.22 19.44 -9.75
N LYS A 7 2.54 18.57 -10.51
CA LYS A 7 1.49 17.68 -9.98
C LYS A 7 2.03 16.31 -9.52
N HIS A 8 3.06 15.77 -10.19
CA HIS A 8 3.61 14.45 -9.87
C HIS A 8 4.80 14.46 -8.89
N GLY A 9 5.47 15.60 -8.70
CA GLY A 9 6.69 15.67 -7.89
C GLY A 9 6.53 15.32 -6.39
N GLY A 10 5.30 15.28 -5.87
CA GLY A 10 5.02 14.81 -4.51
C GLY A 10 4.97 13.28 -4.40
N ARG A 11 4.46 12.62 -5.45
CA ARG A 11 4.25 11.17 -5.49
C ARG A 11 5.56 10.41 -5.71
N GLU A 12 6.36 10.82 -6.69
CA GLU A 12 7.68 10.22 -6.93
C GLU A 12 8.61 10.36 -5.72
N ARG A 13 8.52 11.48 -4.99
CA ARG A 13 9.27 11.66 -3.73
C ARG A 13 8.75 10.76 -2.62
N ALA A 14 7.44 10.59 -2.51
CA ALA A 14 6.84 9.69 -1.52
C ALA A 14 7.19 8.23 -1.82
N GLU A 15 7.19 7.82 -3.09
CA GLU A 15 7.67 6.52 -3.56
C GLU A 15 9.14 6.30 -3.22
N ALA A 16 10.01 7.25 -3.59
CA ALA A 16 11.44 7.14 -3.32
C ALA A 16 11.74 7.06 -1.81
N LEU A 17 11.04 7.85 -0.99
CA LEU A 17 11.15 7.78 0.47
C LEU A 17 10.64 6.45 1.01
N PHE A 18 9.51 5.96 0.49
CA PHE A 18 8.93 4.69 0.91
C PHE A 18 9.86 3.52 0.58
N GLU A 19 10.41 3.50 -0.63
CA GLU A 19 11.31 2.45 -1.09
C GLU A 19 12.64 2.47 -0.32
N GLN A 20 13.17 3.66 -0.03
CA GLN A 20 14.35 3.82 0.82
C GLN A 20 14.07 3.36 2.26
N VAL A 21 12.90 3.67 2.83
CA VAL A 21 12.52 3.20 4.17
C VAL A 21 12.29 1.69 4.18
N LEU A 22 11.68 1.10 3.16
CA LEU A 22 11.55 -0.35 3.06
C LEU A 22 12.89 -1.05 2.91
N ALA A 23 13.83 -0.46 2.16
CA ALA A 23 15.17 -0.99 2.00
C ALA A 23 15.95 -1.01 3.33
N ILE A 24 15.76 -0.01 4.18
CA ILE A 24 16.47 0.11 5.46
C ILE A 24 15.70 -0.56 6.61
N TYR A 25 14.37 -0.46 6.61
CA TYR A 25 13.47 -0.90 7.69
C TYR A 25 12.20 -1.56 7.15
N PRO A 26 12.31 -2.79 6.59
CA PRO A 26 11.17 -3.50 6.01
C PRO A 26 10.06 -3.82 7.02
N GLN A 27 10.37 -3.85 8.32
CA GLN A 27 9.39 -4.15 9.37
C GLN A 27 8.55 -2.93 9.83
N ARG A 28 8.79 -1.73 9.27
CA ARG A 28 8.07 -0.49 9.64
C ARG A 28 6.72 -0.37 8.92
N VAL A 29 5.74 -1.13 9.39
CA VAL A 29 4.34 -1.09 8.92
C VAL A 29 3.69 0.29 9.07
N ASP A 30 4.13 1.07 10.06
CA ASP A 30 3.63 2.42 10.32
C ASP A 30 3.80 3.34 9.09
N VAL A 31 4.96 3.26 8.42
CA VAL A 31 5.26 4.07 7.23
C VAL A 31 4.40 3.63 6.05
N CYS A 32 4.11 2.34 5.94
CA CYS A 32 3.21 1.83 4.91
C CYS A 32 1.77 2.18 5.13
N SER A 33 1.31 2.25 6.38
CA SER A 33 -0.04 2.71 6.67
C SER A 33 -0.21 4.16 6.19
N THR A 34 0.78 5.01 6.39
CA THR A 34 0.78 6.39 5.87
C THR A 34 0.87 6.42 4.34
N TYR A 35 1.71 5.58 3.75
CA TYR A 35 1.89 5.53 2.30
C TYR A 35 0.63 5.04 1.58
N VAL A 36 -0.02 3.99 2.08
CA VAL A 36 -1.31 3.50 1.56
C VAL A 36 -2.41 4.56 1.71
N ASP A 37 -2.46 5.30 2.82
CA ASP A 37 -3.41 6.41 2.99
C ASP A 37 -3.20 7.53 1.96
N MET A 38 -1.93 7.81 1.63
CA MET A 38 -1.57 8.78 0.59
C MET A 38 -2.00 8.30 -0.80
N LEU A 39 -1.75 7.05 -1.15
CA LEU A 39 -2.15 6.46 -2.43
C LEU A 39 -3.68 6.36 -2.57
N LEU A 40 -4.39 6.07 -1.47
CA LEU A 40 -5.85 6.08 -1.43
C LEU A 40 -6.43 7.46 -1.72
N LYS A 41 -5.74 8.53 -1.31
CA LYS A 41 -6.14 9.92 -1.62
C LYS A 41 -5.86 10.29 -3.07
N ASP A 42 -4.79 9.75 -3.66
CA ASP A 42 -4.46 9.95 -5.08
C ASP A 42 -5.40 9.14 -5.98
N GLY A 43 -5.98 8.04 -5.46
CA GLY A 43 -6.84 7.13 -6.21
C GLY A 43 -6.07 6.00 -6.89
N ASP A 44 -4.79 5.84 -6.57
CA ASP A 44 -3.88 4.89 -7.22
C ASP A 44 -3.90 3.52 -6.57
N THR A 45 -4.92 2.77 -6.93
CA THR A 45 -5.21 1.44 -6.38
C THR A 45 -4.23 0.37 -6.83
N GLU A 46 -3.67 0.49 -8.03
CA GLU A 46 -2.62 -0.41 -8.52
C GLU A 46 -1.35 -0.35 -7.64
N GLN A 47 -0.93 0.86 -7.25
CA GLN A 47 0.21 1.04 -6.35
C GLN A 47 -0.10 0.57 -4.93
N VAL A 48 -1.33 0.81 -4.43
CA VAL A 48 -1.78 0.26 -3.14
C VAL A 48 -1.64 -1.26 -3.14
N ARG A 49 -2.10 -1.93 -4.20
CA ARG A 49 -2.00 -3.40 -4.33
C ARG A 49 -0.55 -3.88 -4.34
N GLN A 50 0.35 -3.23 -5.09
CA GLN A 50 1.77 -3.62 -5.12
C GLN A 50 2.46 -3.46 -3.76
N VAL A 51 2.19 -2.38 -3.05
CA VAL A 51 2.77 -2.11 -1.73
C VAL A 51 2.29 -3.14 -0.72
N LEU A 52 0.98 -3.43 -0.74
CA LEU A 52 0.38 -4.38 0.19
C LEU A 52 0.82 -5.81 -0.11
N ASP A 53 1.00 -6.19 -1.39
CA ASP A 53 1.57 -7.47 -1.80
C ASP A 53 3.02 -7.65 -1.33
N ARG A 54 3.85 -6.61 -1.48
CA ARG A 54 5.21 -6.59 -0.91
C ARG A 54 5.19 -6.72 0.61
N MET A 55 4.27 -6.04 1.28
CA MET A 55 4.13 -6.08 2.73
C MET A 55 3.66 -7.42 3.27
N THR A 56 2.74 -8.08 2.60
CA THR A 56 2.26 -9.41 2.99
C THR A 56 3.32 -10.48 2.71
N SER A 57 4.20 -10.25 1.75
CA SER A 57 5.39 -11.08 1.52
C SER A 57 6.47 -10.88 2.60
N LEU A 58 6.46 -9.76 3.31
CA LEU A 58 7.35 -9.52 4.45
C LEU A 58 6.84 -10.26 5.68
N GLN A 59 7.75 -10.92 6.42
CA GLN A 59 7.41 -11.56 7.68
C GLN A 59 7.14 -10.51 8.77
N LEU A 60 5.91 -10.04 8.79
CA LEU A 60 5.39 -9.09 9.77
C LEU A 60 4.67 -9.84 10.91
N PRO A 61 4.64 -9.26 12.12
CA PRO A 61 3.90 -9.85 13.23
C PRO A 61 2.40 -9.91 12.92
N ALA A 62 1.76 -11.04 13.24
CA ALA A 62 0.37 -11.37 12.90
C ALA A 62 -0.64 -10.26 13.23
N ARG A 63 -0.45 -9.52 14.33
CA ARG A 63 -1.30 -8.36 14.69
C ARG A 63 -1.32 -7.28 13.60
N LYS A 64 -0.15 -6.94 13.05
CA LYS A 64 -0.02 -5.87 12.05
C LYS A 64 -0.49 -6.35 10.68
N MET A 65 -0.17 -7.59 10.31
CA MET A 65 -0.68 -8.23 9.09
C MET A 65 -2.20 -8.18 9.05
N LYS A 66 -2.87 -8.65 10.11
CA LYS A 66 -4.34 -8.69 10.15
C LYS A 66 -4.99 -7.31 9.99
N MET A 67 -4.34 -6.26 10.50
CA MET A 67 -4.79 -4.88 10.36
C MET A 67 -4.62 -4.38 8.92
N LEU A 68 -3.50 -4.74 8.28
CA LEU A 68 -3.21 -4.41 6.88
C LEU A 68 -4.20 -5.09 5.92
N TYR A 69 -4.40 -6.40 6.08
CA TYR A 69 -5.35 -7.20 5.31
C TYR A 69 -6.77 -6.67 5.43
N LYS A 70 -7.22 -6.33 6.64
CA LYS A 70 -8.54 -5.74 6.85
C LYS A 70 -8.71 -4.43 6.10
N LYS A 71 -7.71 -3.53 6.19
CA LYS A 71 -7.75 -2.24 5.49
C LYS A 71 -7.69 -2.41 3.98
N TRP A 72 -6.97 -3.41 3.47
CA TRP A 72 -6.93 -3.74 2.05
C TRP A 72 -8.29 -4.22 1.54
N ILE A 73 -8.94 -5.13 2.28
CA ILE A 73 -10.28 -5.62 1.93
C ILE A 73 -11.29 -4.47 1.88
N GLU A 74 -11.29 -3.58 2.88
CA GLU A 74 -12.19 -2.41 2.89
C GLU A 74 -11.98 -1.47 1.69
N VAL A 75 -10.75 -1.37 1.19
CA VAL A 75 -10.41 -0.59 0.00
C VAL A 75 -10.92 -1.28 -1.27
N GLU A 76 -10.65 -2.56 -1.43
CA GLU A 76 -11.05 -3.32 -2.61
C GLU A 76 -12.58 -3.50 -2.70
N GLU A 77 -13.26 -3.68 -1.55
CA GLU A 77 -14.72 -3.66 -1.48
C GLU A 77 -15.29 -2.30 -1.94
N LYS A 78 -14.63 -1.19 -1.60
CA LYS A 78 -15.04 0.15 -2.09
C LYS A 78 -14.80 0.35 -3.57
N LEU A 79 -13.81 -0.34 -4.13
CA LEU A 79 -13.51 -0.30 -5.57
C LEU A 79 -14.40 -1.24 -6.37
N GLY A 80 -15.07 -2.19 -5.71
CA GLY A 80 -15.94 -3.18 -6.34
C GLY A 80 -15.17 -4.36 -6.93
N ASP A 81 -13.95 -4.62 -6.48
CA ASP A 81 -13.10 -5.71 -7.00
C ASP A 81 -13.17 -6.93 -6.06
N GLU A 82 -14.28 -7.66 -6.14
CA GLU A 82 -14.56 -8.82 -5.29
C GLU A 82 -13.53 -9.97 -5.48
N ALA A 83 -12.98 -10.11 -6.69
CA ALA A 83 -11.98 -11.12 -7.00
C ALA A 83 -10.68 -10.88 -6.22
N GLN A 84 -10.26 -9.62 -6.09
CA GLN A 84 -9.11 -9.26 -5.24
C GLN A 84 -9.42 -9.45 -3.76
N VAL A 85 -10.61 -9.05 -3.29
CA VAL A 85 -11.02 -9.27 -1.89
C VAL A 85 -10.90 -10.75 -1.50
N GLU A 86 -11.35 -11.66 -2.37
CA GLU A 86 -11.30 -13.09 -2.12
C GLU A 86 -9.85 -13.62 -2.08
N ASN A 87 -9.01 -13.17 -3.01
CA ASN A 87 -7.58 -13.52 -3.06
C ASN A 87 -6.84 -13.03 -1.80
N ILE A 88 -7.16 -11.81 -1.35
CA ILE A 88 -6.61 -11.21 -0.13
C ILE A 88 -7.08 -11.98 1.12
N ARG A 89 -8.35 -12.39 1.17
CA ARG A 89 -8.87 -13.25 2.26
C ARG A 89 -8.17 -14.61 2.30
N GLN A 90 -7.93 -15.23 1.14
CA GLN A 90 -7.21 -16.51 1.07
C GLN A 90 -5.76 -16.37 1.54
N ARG A 91 -5.08 -15.28 1.20
CA ARG A 91 -3.72 -14.99 1.67
C ARG A 91 -3.64 -14.61 3.15
N ALA A 92 -4.76 -14.21 3.76
CA ALA A 92 -4.85 -13.85 5.18
C ALA A 92 -5.18 -15.04 6.11
N MET A 93 -5.57 -16.21 5.55
CA MET A 93 -5.74 -17.47 6.28
C MET A 93 -4.40 -18.19 6.49
#